data_AF-A0A833D6E5-F1
#
_entry.id   AF-A0A833D6E5-F1
#
_cell.length_a   1.000
_cell.length_b   1.000
_cell.length_c   1.000
_cell.angle_alpha   90.00
_cell.angle_beta   90.00
_cell.angle_gamma   90.00
#
_symmetry.space_group_name_H-M   'P 1'
#
loop_
_entity.id
_entity.type
_entity.pdbx_description
1 polymer ?
#
loop_
_entity_poly.entity_id
_entity_poly.type
_entity_poly.pdbx_seq_one_letter_code
_entity_poly.pdbx_strand_id
1 'polypeptide(L)' 'MKAKSETAPGAGTARDEPWIFRTYSGHSTAAKSNELYKTNLAKGQTGLSIAFDLPTQTGYDSDHELARGEVVIAV' A
#
# COMPACT_ATOMS: atom_id res chain seq x y z
N MET A 1 -45.50 37.11 23.57
CA MET A 1 -45.04 36.13 22.57
C MET A 1 -43.54 36.32 22.36
N LYS A 2 -42.68 35.45 22.91
CA LYS A 2 -41.24 35.41 22.58
C LYS A 2 -41.00 34.12 21.80
N ALA A 3 -40.67 34.25 20.52
CA ALA A 3 -40.25 33.12 19.70
C ALA A 3 -38.87 32.65 20.22
N LYS A 4 -38.80 31.41 20.68
CA LYS A 4 -37.51 30.75 20.96
C LYS A 4 -36.89 30.41 19.61
N SER A 5 -35.70 30.95 19.34
CA SER A 5 -34.85 30.52 18.24
C SER A 5 -34.33 29.12 18.56
N GLU A 6 -34.81 28.10 17.84
CA GLU A 6 -34.21 26.78 17.86
C GLU A 6 -32.94 26.80 17.01
N THR A 7 -31.79 26.83 17.69
CA THR A 7 -30.49 26.59 17.08
C THR A 7 -30.37 25.09 16.79
N ALA A 8 -30.33 24.71 15.51
CA ALA A 8 -30.08 23.34 15.09
C ALA A 8 -28.73 22.83 15.66
N PRO A 9 -28.63 21.56 16.11
CA PRO A 9 -27.38 21.02 16.60
C PRO A 9 -26.38 20.99 15.45
N GLY A 10 -25.28 21.72 15.62
CA GLY A 10 -24.21 21.80 14.64
C GLY A 10 -23.74 20.39 14.28
N ALA A 11 -23.79 20.06 12.99
CA ALA A 11 -23.19 18.84 12.47
C ALA A 11 -21.68 18.88 12.81
N GLY A 12 -21.28 18.09 13.80
CA GLY A 12 -19.87 17.90 14.12
C GLY A 12 -19.16 17.40 12.86
N THR A 13 -18.07 18.06 12.47
CA THR A 13 -17.25 17.64 11.35
C THR A 13 -16.81 16.19 11.58
N ALA A 14 -17.21 15.28 10.69
CA ALA A 14 -16.77 13.90 10.72
C ALA A 14 -15.24 13.88 10.76
N ARG A 15 -14.66 12.99 11.59
CA ARG A 15 -13.20 12.88 11.66
C ARG A 15 -12.68 12.31 10.34
N ASP A 16 -11.54 12.82 9.90
CA ASP A 16 -10.84 12.28 8.74
C ASP A 16 -10.47 10.80 8.96
N GLU A 17 -10.47 10.03 7.88
CA GLU A 17 -10.02 8.64 7.94
C GLU A 17 -8.54 8.55 8.34
N PRO A 18 -8.15 7.52 9.12
CA PRO A 18 -6.77 7.36 9.56
C PRO A 18 -5.84 7.05 8.39
N TRP A 19 -4.60 7.52 8.50
CA TRP A 19 -3.54 7.29 7.52
C TRP A 19 -3.22 5.79 7.37
N ILE A 20 -2.89 5.40 6.13
CA ILE A 20 -2.45 4.03 5.83
C ILE A 20 -0.99 3.85 6.25
N PHE A 21 -0.73 2.83 7.04
CA PHE A 21 0.63 2.40 7.36
C PHE A 21 1.11 1.44 6.28
N ARG A 22 1.97 1.94 5.39
CA ARG A 22 2.50 1.20 4.26
C ARG A 22 4.02 1.08 4.37
N THR A 23 4.49 -0.11 4.73
CA THR A 23 5.91 -0.44 4.75
C THR A 23 6.36 -0.85 3.36
N TYR A 24 7.49 -0.27 2.94
CA TYR A 24 8.24 -0.68 1.76
C TYR A 24 9.17 -1.82 2.16
N SER A 25 8.83 -3.04 1.71
CA SER A 25 9.51 -4.28 2.10
C SER A 25 9.30 -5.35 1.03
N GLY A 26 10.27 -6.23 0.86
CA GLY A 26 10.28 -7.18 -0.25
C GLY A 26 11.40 -8.20 -0.08
N HIS A 27 11.26 -9.33 -0.77
CA HIS A 27 12.27 -10.38 -0.85
C HIS A 27 12.55 -10.69 -2.32
N SER A 28 13.73 -11.18 -2.67
CA SER A 28 14.16 -11.51 -4.04
C SER A 28 13.28 -12.50 -4.83
N THR A 29 12.21 -13.06 -4.24
CA THR A 29 11.31 -14.03 -4.91
C THR A 29 9.86 -13.72 -4.54
N ALA A 30 8.94 -13.89 -5.50
CA ALA A 30 7.50 -13.65 -5.29
C ALA A 30 6.89 -14.41 -4.11
N ALA A 31 7.25 -15.68 -3.94
CA ALA A 31 6.73 -16.53 -2.86
C ALA A 31 7.09 -15.96 -1.47
N LYS A 32 8.37 -15.67 -1.24
CA LYS A 32 8.84 -15.11 0.04
C LYS A 32 8.32 -13.70 0.29
N SER A 33 8.17 -12.88 -0.74
CA SER A 33 7.51 -11.57 -0.62
C SER A 33 6.06 -11.72 -0.18
N ASN A 34 5.32 -12.70 -0.73
CA ASN A 34 3.94 -12.97 -0.32
C ASN A 34 3.83 -13.41 1.15
N GLU A 35 4.74 -14.27 1.62
CA GLU A 35 4.79 -14.69 3.03
C GLU A 35 5.08 -13.51 3.96
N LEU A 36 6.04 -12.65 3.58
CA LEU A 36 6.36 -11.42 4.31
C LEU A 36 5.14 -10.50 4.40
N TYR A 37 4.43 -10.29 3.29
CA TYR A 37 3.24 -9.44 3.25
C TYR A 37 2.11 -9.95 4.13
N LYS A 38 1.83 -11.26 4.08
CA LYS A 38 0.85 -11.88 4.98
C LYS A 38 1.21 -11.67 6.45
N THR A 39 2.49 -11.83 6.78
CA THR A 39 2.99 -11.61 8.14
C THR A 39 2.84 -10.15 8.58
N ASN A 40 3.12 -9.21 7.69
CA ASN A 40 3.00 -7.78 7.96
C ASN A 40 1.54 -7.34 8.15
N LEU A 41 0.63 -7.85 7.32
CA LEU A 41 -0.81 -7.64 7.47
C LEU A 41 -1.31 -8.20 8.83
N ALA A 42 -0.85 -9.40 9.21
CA ALA A 42 -1.19 -9.99 10.51
C ALA A 42 -0.66 -9.17 11.71
N LYS A 43 0.42 -8.40 11.51
CA LYS A 43 0.99 -7.49 12.51
C LYS A 43 0.32 -6.10 12.55
N GLY A 44 -0.73 -5.87 11.76
CA GLY A 44 -1.49 -4.63 11.76
C GLY A 44 -1.07 -3.60 10.71
N GLN A 45 -0.24 -3.98 9.74
CA GLN A 45 0.05 -3.13 8.58
C GLN A 45 -1.23 -2.99 7.72
N THR A 46 -1.57 -1.77 7.33
CA THR A 46 -2.83 -1.47 6.61
C THR A 46 -2.66 -1.22 5.12
N GLY A 47 -1.42 -1.18 4.61
CA GLY A 47 -1.14 -1.15 3.19
C GLY A 47 0.21 -1.80 2.85
N LEU A 48 0.39 -2.29 1.62
CA LEU A 48 1.64 -2.94 1.16
C LEU A 48 2.28 -2.12 0.04
N SER A 49 3.58 -1.83 0.10
CA SER A 49 4.29 -1.24 -1.04
C SER A 49 5.27 -2.27 -1.61
N ILE A 50 5.33 -2.36 -2.93
CA ILE A 50 6.14 -3.34 -3.67
C ILE A 50 6.90 -2.58 -4.75
N ALA A 51 8.20 -2.80 -4.89
CA ALA A 51 8.90 -2.45 -6.12
C ALA A 51 9.13 -3.66 -7.01
N PHE A 52 9.13 -3.38 -8.30
CA PHE A 52 9.41 -4.35 -9.35
C PHE A 52 10.85 -4.20 -9.83
N ASP A 53 11.42 -5.24 -10.45
CA ASP A 53 12.70 -5.11 -11.15
C ASP A 53 12.61 -4.20 -12.38
N LEU A 54 13.78 -3.84 -12.91
CA LEU A 54 13.89 -3.02 -14.10
C LEU A 54 13.20 -3.66 -15.33
N PRO A 55 13.29 -4.97 -15.62
CA PRO A 55 12.58 -5.58 -16.74
C PRO A 55 11.07 -5.43 -16.61
N THR A 56 10.47 -5.71 -15.45
CA THR A 56 9.04 -5.51 -15.23
C THR A 56 8.64 -4.04 -15.35
N GLN A 57 9.47 -3.11 -14.86
CA GLN A 57 9.21 -1.66 -15.00
C GLN A 57 9.29 -1.17 -16.45
N THR A 58 10.15 -1.78 -17.27
CA THR A 58 10.40 -1.39 -18.66
C THR A 58 9.62 -2.22 -19.68
N GLY A 59 8.88 -3.24 -19.22
CA GLY A 59 8.00 -4.07 -20.05
C GLY A 59 8.69 -5.27 -20.72
N TYR A 60 9.86 -5.69 -20.25
CA TYR A 60 10.52 -6.91 -20.71
C TYR A 60 10.09 -8.12 -19.88
N ASP A 61 9.84 -9.23 -20.56
CA ASP A 61 9.68 -10.53 -19.92
C ASP A 61 11.01 -10.98 -19.28
N SER A 62 10.92 -11.80 -18.24
CA SER A 62 12.09 -12.25 -17.47
C SER A 62 13.09 -13.09 -18.26
N ASP A 63 12.68 -13.66 -19.40
CA ASP A 63 13.53 -14.46 -20.29
C ASP A 63 14.13 -13.63 -21.45
N HIS A 64 13.77 -12.35 -21.56
CA HIS A 64 14.28 -11.45 -22.59
C HIS A 64 15.80 -11.23 -22.43
N GLU A 65 16.54 -11.19 -23.54
CA GLU A 65 18.01 -11.09 -23.51
C GLU A 65 18.51 -9.85 -22.77
N LEU A 66 17.83 -8.71 -22.94
CA LEU A 66 18.12 -7.45 -22.25
C LEU A 66 17.71 -7.42 -20.77
N ALA A 67 16.92 -8.40 -20.31
CA ALA A 67 16.51 -8.50 -18.91
C ALA A 67 17.54 -9.25 -18.04
N ARG A 68 18.49 -9.96 -18.67
CA ARG A 68 19.49 -10.78 -17.97
C ARG A 68 20.29 -9.95 -16.97
N GLY A 69 20.33 -10.41 -15.72
CA GLY A 69 21.04 -9.76 -14.62
C GLY A 69 20.20 -8.78 -13.80
N GLU A 70 19.05 -8.35 -14.33
CA GLU A 70 18.15 -7.41 -13.64
C GLU A 70 16.88 -8.09 -13.10
N VAL A 71 16.64 -9.38 -13.43
CA VAL A 71 15.45 -10.14 -12.98
C VAL A 71 15.51 -10.41 -11.47
N VAL A 72 14.67 -9.73 -10.69
CA VAL A 72 14.54 -9.90 -9.24
C VAL A 72 13.28 -9.19 -8.72
N ILE A 73 12.77 -9.54 -7.54
CA ILE A 73 11.86 -8.60 -6.86
C ILE A 73 12.69 -7.52 -6.15
N ALA A 74 12.42 -6.25 -6.47
CA ALA A 74 12.95 -5.11 -5.75
C ALA A 74 12.25 -4.94 -4.38
N VAL A 75 12.94 -4.25 -3.47
CA VAL A 75 12.60 -4.14 -2.05
C VAL A 75 11.20 -3.58 -1.78
#